data_AF-A0A7Z9PYF4-F1
#
_entry.id   AF-A0A7Z9PYF4-F1
#
_cell.length_a   1.000
_cell.length_b   1.000
_cell.length_c   1.000
_cell.angle_alpha   90.00
_cell.angle_beta   90.00
_cell.angle_gamma   90.00
#
_symmetry.space_group_name_H-M   'P 1'
#
loop_
_entity.id
_entity.type
_entity.pdbx_description
1 polymer ?
#
loop_
_entity_poly.entity_id
_entity_poly.type
_entity_poly.pdbx_seq_one_letter_code
_entity_poly.pdbx_strand_id
1 'polypeptide(L)'
;MMMSEARVHTSVSRNPRRRGMTLIEAVVSLVVISVLLLGLSSSVMLGVRALPTDTELGATDRQVQEICNMLRDDIAASTAITYQKSGNTVRLSLEMIPTDATGAHTHIGWEIIGDANMIRRRVDARAYEIISTTMTGYNHDIVAVDGNIQHVYLMFHFKDTIQQNFELYIQTPYGPELK
;
A
#
# COMPACT_ATOMS: atom_id res chain seq x y z
N MET A 1 -93.22 -47.08 -10.68
CA MET A 1 -92.07 -47.81 -10.07
C MET A 1 -90.84 -47.44 -10.91
N MET A 2 -90.18 -46.33 -10.53
CA MET A 2 -89.11 -45.70 -11.31
C MET A 2 -87.75 -46.05 -10.72
N MET A 3 -86.84 -46.46 -11.60
CA MET A 3 -85.43 -46.75 -11.33
C MET A 3 -84.68 -45.47 -10.92
N SER A 4 -83.81 -45.58 -9.92
CA SER A 4 -82.76 -44.60 -9.64
C SER A 4 -81.47 -45.36 -9.39
N GLU A 5 -80.64 -45.46 -10.44
CA GLU A 5 -79.27 -45.97 -10.35
C GLU A 5 -78.36 -44.84 -9.91
N ALA A 6 -77.80 -44.94 -8.71
CA ALA A 6 -76.75 -44.05 -8.22
C ALA A 6 -75.41 -44.42 -8.89
N ARG A 7 -74.92 -43.57 -9.79
CA ARG A 7 -73.55 -43.68 -10.32
C ARG A 7 -72.54 -43.20 -9.28
N VAL A 8 -71.76 -44.13 -8.75
CA VAL A 8 -70.55 -43.85 -7.98
C VAL A 8 -69.45 -43.44 -8.95
N HIS A 9 -69.05 -42.17 -8.93
CA HIS A 9 -67.84 -41.69 -9.59
C HIS A 9 -66.62 -42.09 -8.76
N THR A 10 -65.97 -43.19 -9.13
CA THR A 10 -64.62 -43.51 -8.66
C THR A 10 -63.62 -42.65 -9.44
N SER A 11 -63.09 -41.61 -8.78
CA SER A 11 -61.96 -40.84 -9.30
C SER A 11 -60.71 -41.72 -9.30
N VAL A 12 -60.34 -42.25 -10.47
CA VAL A 12 -59.06 -42.93 -10.66
C VAL A 12 -57.95 -41.90 -10.50
N SER A 13 -57.35 -41.86 -9.31
CA SER A 13 -56.07 -41.19 -9.05
C SER A 13 -55.01 -41.79 -9.98
N ARG A 14 -54.71 -41.10 -11.08
CA ARG A 14 -53.54 -41.37 -11.92
C ARG A 14 -52.31 -40.99 -11.11
N ASN A 15 -51.74 -41.97 -10.39
CA ASN A 15 -50.38 -41.85 -9.90
C ASN A 15 -49.46 -41.49 -11.07
N PRO A 16 -48.77 -40.35 -11.07
CA PRO A 16 -47.78 -40.07 -12.11
C PRO A 16 -46.71 -41.14 -11.95
N ARG A 17 -46.64 -42.08 -12.92
CA ARG A 17 -45.52 -42.99 -13.10
C ARG A 17 -44.25 -42.16 -12.97
N ARG A 18 -43.50 -42.34 -11.88
CA ARG A 18 -42.14 -41.80 -11.74
C ARG A 18 -41.37 -42.30 -12.95
N ARG A 19 -41.14 -41.41 -13.92
CA ARG A 19 -40.30 -41.70 -15.08
C ARG A 19 -38.88 -41.80 -14.54
N GLY A 20 -38.34 -43.00 -14.48
CA GLY A 20 -36.94 -43.22 -14.14
C GLY A 20 -36.06 -42.43 -15.11
N MET A 21 -35.01 -41.82 -14.59
CA MET A 21 -34.05 -41.06 -15.39
C MET A 21 -33.41 -42.02 -16.39
N THR A 22 -33.55 -41.73 -17.69
CA THR A 22 -32.92 -42.55 -18.71
C THR A 22 -31.41 -42.32 -18.70
N LEU A 23 -30.63 -43.33 -19.09
CA LEU A 23 -29.16 -43.25 -19.09
C LEU A 23 -28.65 -42.06 -19.94
N ILE A 24 -29.38 -41.73 -21.01
CA ILE A 24 -29.10 -40.58 -21.88
C ILE A 24 -29.32 -39.26 -21.11
N GLU A 25 -30.41 -39.12 -20.36
CA GLU A 25 -30.66 -37.92 -19.54
C GLU A 25 -29.61 -37.74 -18.44
N ALA A 26 -29.12 -38.84 -17.85
CA ALA A 26 -28.04 -38.80 -16.87
C ALA A 26 -26.73 -38.33 -17.49
N VAL A 27 -26.35 -38.84 -18.66
CA VAL A 27 -25.13 -38.41 -19.38
C VAL A 27 -25.21 -36.94 -19.78
N VAL A 28 -26.35 -36.50 -20.32
CA VAL A 28 -26.56 -35.09 -20.68
C VAL A 28 -26.47 -34.18 -19.46
N SER A 29 -27.08 -34.58 -18.33
CA SER A 29 -27.00 -33.82 -17.07
C SER A 29 -25.55 -33.70 -16.58
N LEU A 30 -24.76 -34.77 -16.70
CA LEU A 30 -23.36 -34.80 -16.27
C LEU A 30 -22.46 -33.91 -17.14
N VAL A 31 -22.71 -33.87 -18.45
CA VAL A 31 -22.04 -32.96 -19.38
C VAL A 31 -22.36 -31.50 -19.04
N VAL A 32 -23.64 -31.18 -18.80
CA VAL A 32 -24.06 -29.82 -18.42
C VAL A 32 -23.41 -29.39 -17.10
N ILE A 33 -23.39 -30.26 -16.09
CA ILE A 33 -22.71 -29.99 -14.81
C ILE A 33 -21.21 -29.75 -15.03
N SER A 34 -20.56 -30.53 -15.90
CA SER A 34 -19.13 -30.40 -16.18
C SER A 34 -18.79 -29.06 -16.83
N VAL A 35 -19.61 -28.60 -17.79
CA VAL A 35 -19.47 -27.29 -18.44
C VAL A 35 -19.74 -26.16 -17.44
N LEU A 36 -20.75 -26.30 -16.58
CA LEU A 36 -21.04 -25.32 -15.53
C LEU A 36 -19.90 -25.20 -14.52
N LEU A 37 -19.30 -26.32 -14.09
CA LEU A 37 -18.16 -26.30 -13.18
C LEU A 37 -16.92 -25.66 -13.80
N LEU A 38 -16.65 -25.90 -15.08
CA LEU A 38 -15.57 -25.22 -15.81
C LEU A 38 -15.82 -23.72 -15.94
N GLY A 39 -17.06 -23.30 -16.22
CA GLY A 39 -17.46 -21.89 -16.25
C GLY A 39 -17.35 -21.21 -14.88
N LEU A 40 -17.75 -21.90 -13.80
CA LEU A 40 -17.60 -21.41 -12.43
C LEU A 40 -16.13 -21.28 -12.02
N SER A 41 -15.29 -22.27 -12.34
CA SER A 41 -13.84 -22.19 -12.08
C SER A 41 -13.19 -21.01 -12.81
N SER A 42 -13.57 -20.81 -14.08
CA SER A 42 -13.05 -19.72 -14.91
C SER A 42 -13.51 -18.35 -14.42
N SER A 43 -14.77 -18.20 -14.01
CA SER A 43 -15.32 -16.95 -13.48
C SER A 43 -14.80 -16.62 -12.08
N VAL A 44 -14.56 -17.61 -11.22
CA VAL A 44 -13.88 -17.39 -9.92
C VAL A 44 -12.43 -16.96 -10.16
N MET A 45 -11.71 -17.58 -11.10
CA MET A 45 -10.33 -17.20 -11.40
C MET A 45 -10.23 -15.77 -11.99
N LEU A 46 -11.20 -15.37 -12.81
CA LEU A 46 -11.31 -13.98 -13.30
C LEU A 46 -11.76 -13.02 -12.18
N GLY A 47 -12.65 -13.46 -11.29
CA GLY A 47 -13.09 -12.71 -10.12
C GLY A 47 -11.97 -12.46 -9.11
N VAL A 48 -11.08 -13.43 -8.90
CA VAL A 48 -9.89 -13.28 -8.04
C VAL A 48 -8.90 -12.28 -8.62
N ARG A 49 -8.82 -12.14 -9.95
CA ARG A 49 -8.02 -11.08 -10.60
C ARG A 49 -8.72 -9.72 -10.64
N ALA A 50 -10.04 -9.69 -10.48
CA ALA A 50 -10.83 -8.46 -10.41
C ALA A 50 -11.04 -7.96 -8.98
N LEU A 51 -10.71 -8.78 -7.96
CA LEU A 51 -10.50 -8.29 -6.61
C LEU A 51 -9.24 -7.42 -6.65
N PRO A 52 -9.33 -6.12 -6.30
CA PRO A 52 -8.16 -5.29 -6.14
C PRO A 52 -7.38 -5.80 -4.91
N THR A 53 -6.53 -6.78 -5.13
CA THR A 53 -5.56 -7.29 -4.13
C THR A 53 -4.17 -6.69 -4.32
N ASP A 54 -4.03 -5.69 -5.19
CA ASP A 54 -2.96 -4.69 -5.04
C ASP A 54 -3.32 -3.80 -3.85
N THR A 55 -3.01 -4.36 -2.69
CA THR A 55 -3.07 -3.82 -1.34
C THR A 55 -2.70 -2.35 -1.27
N GLU A 56 -3.66 -1.46 -1.03
CA GLU A 56 -3.42 -0.03 -0.76
C GLU A 56 -2.32 0.15 0.32
N LEU A 57 -2.28 -0.76 1.31
CA LEU A 57 -1.24 -0.80 2.33
C LEU A 57 0.16 -1.10 1.78
N GLY A 58 0.27 -2.02 0.81
CA GLY A 58 1.55 -2.39 0.20
C GLY A 58 2.11 -1.30 -0.73
N ALA A 59 1.23 -0.55 -1.42
CA ALA A 59 1.64 0.63 -2.18
C ALA A 59 2.15 1.74 -1.25
N THR A 60 1.48 1.94 -0.11
CA THR A 60 1.88 2.91 0.91
C THR A 60 3.21 2.53 1.57
N ASP A 61 3.43 1.24 1.88
CA ASP A 61 4.71 0.74 2.39
C ASP A 61 5.86 1.04 1.42
N ARG A 62 5.66 0.78 0.13
CA ARG A 62 6.66 1.08 -0.90
C ARG A 62 6.96 2.58 -0.95
N GLN A 63 5.93 3.41 -0.93
CA GLN A 63 6.10 4.87 -0.92
C GLN A 63 6.90 5.31 0.33
N VAL A 64 6.59 4.80 1.52
CA VAL A 64 7.33 5.14 2.74
C VAL A 64 8.79 4.66 2.67
N GLN A 65 9.04 3.47 2.14
CA GLN A 65 10.41 2.98 1.91
C GLN A 65 11.19 3.88 0.94
N GLU A 66 10.55 4.35 -0.14
CA GLU A 66 11.14 5.30 -1.09
C GLU A 66 11.49 6.62 -0.40
N ILE A 67 10.60 7.15 0.46
CA ILE A 67 10.87 8.36 1.26
C ILE A 67 12.09 8.16 2.16
N CYS A 68 12.14 7.04 2.86
CA CYS A 68 13.23 6.73 3.78
C CYS A 68 14.56 6.59 3.03
N ASN A 69 14.55 5.95 1.86
CA ASN A 69 15.75 5.80 1.03
C ASN A 69 16.20 7.14 0.45
N MET A 70 15.28 7.97 -0.07
CA MET A 70 15.61 9.31 -0.56
C MET A 70 16.24 10.16 0.54
N LEU A 71 15.67 10.16 1.75
CA LEU A 71 16.22 10.92 2.87
C LEU A 71 17.60 10.39 3.29
N ARG A 72 17.79 9.06 3.31
CA ARG A 72 19.09 8.45 3.58
C ARG A 72 20.14 8.89 2.57
N ASP A 73 19.82 8.80 1.29
CA ASP A 73 20.73 9.13 0.20
C ASP A 73 21.08 10.62 0.20
N ASP A 74 20.09 11.48 0.41
CA ASP A 74 20.27 12.93 0.50
C ASP A 74 21.20 13.30 1.69
N ILE A 75 20.99 12.70 2.87
CA ILE A 75 21.85 12.95 4.06
C ILE A 75 23.26 12.41 3.83
N ALA A 76 23.40 11.19 3.31
CA ALA A 76 24.69 10.54 3.10
C ALA A 76 25.55 11.26 2.05
N ALA A 77 24.93 11.88 1.05
CA ALA A 77 25.62 12.62 -0.02
C ALA A 77 25.79 14.13 0.26
N SER A 78 25.34 14.61 1.43
CA SER A 78 25.51 16.01 1.83
C SER A 78 26.94 16.32 2.29
N THR A 79 27.37 17.56 2.06
CA THR A 79 28.63 18.14 2.58
C THR A 79 28.40 18.99 3.82
N ALA A 80 27.21 19.58 3.97
CA ALA A 80 26.81 20.30 5.15
C ALA A 80 25.31 20.13 5.41
N ILE A 81 24.94 20.12 6.69
CA ILE A 81 23.56 19.99 7.14
C ILE A 81 23.28 21.12 8.13
N THR A 82 22.32 21.98 7.79
CA THR A 82 21.73 22.92 8.74
C THR A 82 20.50 22.26 9.37
N TYR A 83 20.54 22.10 10.68
CA TYR A 83 19.45 21.48 11.44
C TYR A 83 18.72 22.53 12.29
N GLN A 84 17.40 22.59 12.16
CA GLN A 84 16.55 23.47 12.95
C GLN A 84 15.36 22.72 13.49
N LYS A 85 15.13 22.81 14.80
CA LYS A 85 13.93 22.28 15.47
C LYS A 85 13.12 23.42 16.05
N SER A 86 11.84 23.48 15.69
CA SER A 86 10.89 24.46 16.20
C SER A 86 9.60 23.75 16.59
N GLY A 87 9.39 23.57 17.89
CA GLY A 87 8.27 22.76 18.40
C GLY A 87 8.32 21.33 17.87
N ASN A 88 7.22 20.89 17.26
CA ASN A 88 7.08 19.57 16.63
C ASN A 88 7.46 19.57 15.14
N THR A 89 8.22 20.57 14.68
CA THR A 89 8.74 20.64 13.31
C THR A 89 10.26 20.54 13.31
N VAL A 90 10.79 19.64 12.48
CA VAL A 90 12.22 19.57 12.13
C VAL A 90 12.41 20.04 10.70
N ARG A 91 13.40 20.90 10.49
CA ARG A 91 13.87 21.31 9.17
C ARG A 91 15.33 20.92 9.01
N LEU A 92 15.62 20.26 7.91
CA LEU A 92 16.97 19.95 7.47
C LEU A 92 17.20 20.70 6.16
N SER A 93 18.27 21.50 6.09
CA SER A 93 18.76 22.05 4.83
C SER A 93 20.10 21.40 4.53
N LEU A 94 20.15 20.67 3.43
CA LEU A 94 21.30 19.89 2.99
C LEU A 94 21.97 20.63 1.85
N GLU A 95 23.28 20.78 1.97
CA GLU A 95 24.16 21.25 0.91
C GLU A 95 24.81 20.02 0.30
N MET A 96 24.62 19.79 -1.00
CA MET A 96 25.11 18.59 -1.67
C MET A 96 26.50 18.84 -2.27
N ILE A 97 27.24 17.75 -2.52
CA ILE A 97 28.46 17.81 -3.33
C ILE A 97 28.08 18.39 -4.71
N PRO A 98 28.81 19.42 -5.21
CA PRO A 98 28.55 19.97 -6.55
C PRO A 98 28.67 18.88 -7.60
N THR A 99 27.61 18.68 -8.38
CA THR A 99 27.61 17.69 -9.46
C THR A 99 28.04 18.29 -10.80
N ASP A 100 28.14 19.61 -10.89
CA ASP A 100 28.41 20.32 -12.14
C ASP A 100 29.77 21.02 -12.16
N ALA A 101 30.26 21.30 -13.37
CA ALA A 101 31.52 22.01 -13.57
C ALA A 101 31.45 23.49 -13.13
N THR A 102 30.25 24.01 -12.83
CA THR A 102 30.06 25.38 -12.36
C THR A 102 30.35 25.54 -10.88
N GLY A 103 30.39 24.42 -10.13
CA GLY A 103 30.67 24.41 -8.70
C GLY A 103 29.47 24.88 -7.87
N ALA A 104 28.27 24.94 -8.45
CA ALA A 104 27.07 25.30 -7.71
C ALA A 104 26.63 24.13 -6.83
N HIS A 105 26.43 24.40 -5.54
CA HIS A 105 25.85 23.42 -4.63
C HIS A 105 24.35 23.27 -4.90
N THR A 106 23.90 22.03 -5.06
CA THR A 106 22.47 21.71 -5.01
C THR A 106 22.01 21.78 -3.57
N HIS A 107 20.88 22.45 -3.31
CA HIS A 107 20.31 22.56 -1.98
C HIS A 107 19.07 21.69 -1.86
N ILE A 108 19.00 20.84 -0.85
CA ILE A 108 17.83 20.00 -0.58
C ILE A 108 17.26 20.39 0.77
N GLY A 109 15.98 20.77 0.79
CA GLY A 109 15.28 21.10 2.02
C GLY A 109 14.29 20.02 2.39
N TRP A 110 14.40 19.47 3.59
CA TRP A 110 13.41 18.58 4.18
C TRP A 110 12.72 19.27 5.34
N GLU A 111 11.40 19.12 5.43
CA GLU A 111 10.66 19.48 6.64
C GLU A 111 9.74 18.35 7.07
N ILE A 112 9.85 18.01 8.35
CA ILE A 112 9.06 17.00 9.03
C ILE A 112 8.19 17.77 10.03
N ILE A 113 6.89 17.88 9.73
CA ILE A 113 5.94 18.71 10.47
C ILE A 113 4.98 17.77 11.21
N GLY A 114 5.28 17.49 12.48
CA GLY A 114 4.51 16.55 13.29
C GLY A 114 3.06 16.98 13.50
N ASP A 115 2.81 18.27 13.76
CA ASP A 115 1.46 18.76 14.02
C ASP A 115 0.54 18.67 12.79
N ALA A 116 1.13 18.68 11.60
CA ALA A 116 0.43 18.51 10.33
C ALA A 116 0.52 17.08 9.77
N ASN A 117 1.18 16.15 10.50
CA ASN A 117 1.37 14.76 10.06
C ASN A 117 1.99 14.67 8.65
N MET A 118 2.93 15.57 8.36
CA MET A 118 3.38 15.84 6.99
C MET A 118 4.90 15.84 6.85
N ILE A 119 5.38 15.27 5.76
CA ILE A 119 6.76 15.37 5.31
C ILE A 119 6.76 16.08 3.96
N ARG A 120 7.59 17.11 3.82
CA ARG A 120 7.78 17.83 2.57
C ARG A 120 9.25 17.99 2.21
N ARG A 121 9.52 18.00 0.91
CA ARG A 121 10.87 18.10 0.35
C ARG A 121 10.90 19.19 -0.71
N ARG A 122 12.01 19.91 -0.82
CA ARG A 122 12.31 20.83 -1.93
C ARG A 122 13.71 20.55 -2.47
N VAL A 123 13.90 20.83 -3.75
CA VAL A 123 15.21 20.84 -4.40
C VAL A 123 15.43 22.23 -4.98
N ASP A 124 16.53 22.86 -4.61
CA ASP A 124 16.93 24.22 -4.94
C ASP A 124 15.83 25.25 -4.64
N ALA A 125 15.64 26.21 -5.55
CA ALA A 125 14.65 27.27 -5.46
C ALA A 125 13.20 26.81 -5.77
N ARG A 126 12.94 25.50 -5.89
CA ARG A 126 11.59 24.98 -6.14
C ARG A 126 10.72 25.10 -4.89
N ALA A 127 9.41 25.13 -5.11
CA ALA A 127 8.43 25.03 -4.03
C ALA A 127 8.54 23.67 -3.32
N TYR A 128 8.15 23.63 -2.05
CA TYR A 128 8.05 22.38 -1.30
C TYR A 128 6.97 21.48 -1.90
N GLU A 129 7.34 20.24 -2.16
CA GLU A 129 6.44 19.15 -2.52
C GLU A 129 6.09 18.35 -1.25
N ILE A 130 4.81 18.02 -1.09
CA ILE A 130 4.35 17.16 0.00
C ILE A 130 4.62 15.71 -0.41
N ILE A 131 5.51 15.05 0.31
CA ILE A 131 5.94 13.69 0.00
C ILE A 131 5.10 12.65 0.79
N SER A 132 4.65 13.02 1.99
CA SER A 132 3.73 12.19 2.79
C SER A 132 2.82 13.03 3.68
N THR A 133 1.60 12.53 3.89
CA THR A 133 0.59 13.01 4.86
C THR A 133 0.11 11.90 5.80
N THR A 134 0.79 10.74 5.78
CA THR A 134 0.46 9.54 6.56
C THR A 134 1.37 9.36 7.78
N MET A 135 2.33 10.25 7.99
CA MET A 135 3.19 10.23 9.18
C MET A 135 2.34 10.60 10.41
N THR A 136 2.39 9.80 11.46
CA THR A 136 1.67 10.06 12.73
C THR A 136 2.59 10.50 13.86
N GLY A 137 3.91 10.30 13.69
CA GLY A 137 4.90 10.70 14.66
C GLY A 137 6.31 10.47 14.13
N TYR A 138 7.29 11.07 14.79
CA TYR A 138 8.69 10.83 14.50
C TYR A 138 9.54 11.11 15.74
N ASN A 139 10.69 10.46 15.78
CA ASN A 139 11.79 10.76 16.69
C ASN A 139 13.07 10.88 15.88
N HIS A 140 13.99 11.70 16.36
CA HIS A 140 15.26 11.89 15.69
C HIS A 140 16.37 12.19 16.69
N ASP A 141 17.57 11.78 16.33
CA ASP A 141 18.80 12.10 17.04
C ASP A 141 19.93 12.33 16.03
N ILE A 142 20.76 13.34 16.29
CA ILE A 142 21.88 13.70 15.42
C ILE A 142 23.11 13.75 16.30
N VAL A 143 24.07 12.88 16.00
CA VAL A 143 25.33 12.82 16.73
C VAL A 143 26.42 13.43 15.88
N ALA A 144 27.00 14.51 16.40
CA ALA A 144 28.13 15.21 15.79
C ALA A 144 29.34 15.16 16.72
N VAL A 145 30.53 15.03 16.12
CA VAL A 145 31.83 15.07 16.79
C VAL A 145 32.66 16.16 16.10
N ASP A 146 33.17 17.12 16.89
CA ASP A 146 33.94 18.26 16.40
C ASP A 146 33.24 19.06 15.28
N GLY A 147 31.91 19.21 15.39
CA GLY A 147 31.09 19.91 14.41
C GLY A 147 30.74 19.10 13.15
N ASN A 148 31.27 17.88 13.00
CA ASN A 148 30.96 16.99 11.88
C ASN A 148 29.97 15.91 12.30
N ILE A 149 28.89 15.74 11.54
CA ILE A 149 27.88 14.71 11.80
C ILE A 149 28.51 13.34 11.55
N GLN A 150 28.41 12.45 12.53
CA GLN A 150 28.90 11.06 12.44
C GLN A 150 27.78 10.09 12.07
N HIS A 151 26.62 10.27 12.69
CA HIS A 151 25.42 9.51 12.37
C HIS A 151 24.16 10.29 12.67
N VAL A 152 23.11 9.96 11.92
CA VAL A 152 21.75 10.45 12.08
C VAL A 152 20.84 9.26 12.33
N TYR A 153 20.06 9.34 13.39
CA TYR A 153 18.99 8.38 13.68
C TYR A 153 17.64 9.06 13.47
N LEU A 154 16.77 8.40 12.70
CA LEU A 154 15.38 8.83 12.48
C LEU A 154 14.48 7.62 12.69
N MET A 155 13.42 7.80 13.44
CA MET A 155 12.34 6.83 13.56
C MET A 155 11.05 7.51 13.16
N PHE A 156 10.37 6.97 12.16
CA PHE A 156 9.07 7.47 11.72
C PHE A 156 7.97 6.48 12.07
N HIS A 157 6.81 7.02 12.43
CA HIS A 157 5.58 6.29 12.58
C HIS A 157 4.64 6.67 11.44
N PHE A 158 4.16 5.68 10.69
CA PHE A 158 3.20 5.87 9.61
C PHE A 158 1.92 5.08 9.89
N LYS A 159 0.78 5.64 9.47
CA LYS A 159 -0.49 4.91 9.37
C LYS A 159 -0.67 4.36 7.96
N ASP A 160 -1.64 3.47 7.81
CA ASP A 160 -2.05 2.90 6.52
C ASP A 160 -0.91 2.12 5.81
N THR A 161 0.01 1.60 6.62
CA THR A 161 1.15 0.74 6.23
C THR A 161 1.05 -0.61 6.93
N ILE A 162 1.65 -1.65 6.36
CA ILE A 162 1.76 -2.98 7.00
C ILE A 162 2.75 -2.88 8.16
N GLN A 163 3.89 -2.23 7.92
CA GLN A 163 4.86 -1.88 8.96
C GLN A 163 4.60 -0.45 9.43
N GLN A 164 4.37 -0.24 10.72
CA GLN A 164 4.07 1.11 11.25
C GLN A 164 5.30 1.92 11.63
N ASN A 165 6.42 1.25 11.94
CA ASN A 165 7.64 1.90 12.44
C ASN A 165 8.76 1.72 11.42
N PHE A 166 9.37 2.82 11.00
CA PHE A 166 10.49 2.83 10.06
C PHE A 166 11.68 3.50 10.71
N GLU A 167 12.73 2.71 10.92
CA GLU A 167 13.98 3.17 11.53
C GLU A 167 15.04 3.37 10.45
N LEU A 168 15.67 4.55 10.47
CA LEU A 168 16.80 4.89 9.64
C LEU A 168 17.97 5.20 10.54
N TYR A 169 19.01 4.38 10.40
CA TYR A 169 20.34 4.70 10.87
C TYR A 169 21.20 5.08 9.67
N ILE A 170 21.69 6.32 9.65
CA ILE A 170 22.44 6.87 8.53
C ILE A 170 23.84 7.20 9.05
N GLN A 171 24.82 6.44 8.59
CA GLN A 171 26.22 6.78 8.79
C GLN A 171 26.64 7.77 7.71
N THR A 172 27.30 8.86 8.09
CA THR A 172 27.70 9.92 7.17
C THR A 172 29.21 9.83 6.90
N PRO A 173 29.65 9.11 5.84
CA PRO A 173 31.06 8.79 5.64
C PRO A 173 31.94 10.03 5.40
N TYR A 174 31.35 11.11 4.86
CA TYR A 174 32.05 12.36 4.60
C TYR A 174 32.04 13.33 5.77
N GLY A 175 31.35 13.00 6.86
CA GLY A 175 31.26 13.84 8.05
C GLY A 175 30.77 15.26 7.75
N PRO A 176 29.54 15.45 7.23
CA PRO A 176 29.09 16.76 6.83
C PRO A 176 29.07 17.71 8.02
N GLU A 177 29.45 18.96 7.76
CA GLU A 177 29.49 20.00 8.78
C GLU A 177 28.06 20.30 9.28
N LEU A 178 27.87 20.24 10.59
CA LEU A 178 26.65 20.66 11.26
C LEU A 178 26.68 22.18 11.41
N LYS A 179 25.78 22.86 10.69
CA LYS A 179 25.61 24.32 10.74
C LYS A 179 24.42 24.73 11.59
#